data_AF-A0A9P4Q1R6-F1
#
_entry.id   AF-A0A9P4Q1R6-F1
#
_cell.length_a   1.000
_cell.length_b   1.000
_cell.length_c   1.000
_cell.angle_alpha   90.00
_cell.angle_beta   90.00
_cell.angle_gamma   90.00
#
_symmetry.space_group_name_H-M   'P 1'
#
loop_
_entity.id
_entity.type
_entity.pdbx_description
1 polymer ?
#
loop_
_entity_poly.entity_id
_entity_poly.type
_entity_poly.pdbx_seq_one_letter_code
_entity_poly.pdbx_strand_id
1 'polypeptide(L)'
;MDSALDLSDPSSALDLNNIRFQLIRLEDTVLFHLIERVQFPLNSTIYKKGAIPIPHSKLSFSDWVLRETEVVQSKIRRYQSPDEYPFFQDAISELILPPLKYPKILWDNDVNLNDELRRRYVQEILPAACAEPSRPERAQEAQENYGSSATADVACLQSLSRRIHFGKFVAESKFQQETERFVKLIKAEDRAGIDEAITNQKVEEQVLERLRKKALTYGVDPAFNSMDGAGKVNVQAVVDMYKNVVIPLTKVIEVEYLMQRLKGTKWE
;
A
#
# COMPACT_ATOMS: atom_id res chain seq x y z
N MET A 1 -17.25 14.39 -1.31
CA MET A 1 -16.28 14.71 -2.38
C MET A 1 -16.25 13.47 -3.25
N ASP A 2 -17.12 13.43 -4.26
CA ASP A 2 -17.21 12.31 -5.21
C ASP A 2 -15.85 12.19 -5.91
N SER A 3 -15.08 11.18 -5.52
CA SER A 3 -13.81 10.88 -6.17
C SER A 3 -14.07 10.48 -7.61
N ALA A 4 -13.16 10.82 -8.53
CA ALA A 4 -13.23 10.45 -9.95
C ALA A 4 -13.30 8.94 -10.26
N LEU A 5 -13.41 8.07 -9.24
CA LEU A 5 -13.59 6.63 -9.41
C LEU A 5 -14.76 6.21 -8.52
N ASP A 6 -15.85 5.81 -9.17
CA ASP A 6 -17.06 5.36 -8.53
C ASP A 6 -17.05 3.83 -8.46
N LEU A 7 -16.84 3.28 -7.26
CA LEU A 7 -16.83 1.84 -7.03
C LEU A 7 -18.24 1.21 -7.06
N SER A 8 -19.29 2.00 -7.29
CA SER A 8 -20.64 1.52 -7.57
C SER A 8 -20.94 1.37 -9.07
N ASP A 9 -20.05 1.85 -9.94
CA ASP A 9 -20.13 1.71 -11.40
C ASP A 9 -18.88 0.99 -11.95
N PRO A 10 -18.99 -0.27 -12.39
CA PRO A 10 -17.88 -1.01 -12.97
C PRO A 10 -17.22 -0.35 -14.17
N SER A 11 -17.98 0.39 -14.99
CA SER A 11 -17.43 1.04 -16.18
C SER A 11 -16.51 2.20 -15.80
N SER A 12 -16.93 3.01 -14.82
CA SER A 12 -16.11 4.06 -14.21
C SER A 12 -14.90 3.50 -13.45
N ALA A 13 -15.09 2.41 -12.70
CA ALA A 13 -14.02 1.79 -11.89
C ALA A 13 -12.92 1.13 -12.72
N LEU A 14 -13.24 0.65 -13.92
CA LEU A 14 -12.30 -0.03 -14.83
C LEU A 14 -11.78 0.86 -15.97
N ASP A 15 -12.17 2.12 -16.04
CA ASP A 15 -11.58 3.09 -16.95
C ASP A 15 -10.13 3.40 -16.57
N LEU A 16 -9.19 3.23 -17.52
CA LEU A 16 -7.77 3.43 -17.26
C LEU A 16 -7.41 4.87 -16.89
N ASN A 17 -8.15 5.88 -17.37
CA ASN A 17 -7.88 7.27 -17.03
C ASN A 17 -8.28 7.54 -15.56
N ASN A 18 -9.44 7.03 -15.14
CA ASN A 18 -9.88 7.10 -13.75
C ASN A 18 -8.92 6.35 -12.82
N ILE A 19 -8.51 5.13 -13.20
CA ILE A 19 -7.51 4.35 -12.45
C ILE A 19 -6.20 5.15 -12.33
N ARG A 20 -5.69 5.69 -13.44
CA ARG A 20 -4.46 6.49 -13.45
C ARG A 20 -4.58 7.71 -12.53
N PHE A 21 -5.72 8.39 -12.55
CA PHE A 21 -5.97 9.53 -11.68
C PHE A 21 -5.96 9.12 -10.19
N GLN A 22 -6.61 8.00 -9.82
CA GLN A 22 -6.55 7.51 -8.45
C GLN A 22 -5.15 7.08 -8.02
N LEU A 23 -4.40 6.42 -8.89
CA LEU A 23 -3.01 6.04 -8.59
C LEU A 23 -2.16 7.28 -8.28
N ILE A 24 -2.31 8.37 -9.04
CA ILE A 24 -1.61 9.64 -8.79
C ILE A 24 -2.01 10.25 -7.44
N ARG A 25 -3.28 10.16 -7.04
CA ARG A 25 -3.74 10.64 -5.72
C ARG A 25 -3.21 9.78 -4.58
N LEU A 26 -3.17 8.47 -4.77
CA LEU A 26 -2.59 7.53 -3.80
C LEU A 26 -1.08 7.76 -3.65
N GLU A 27 -0.38 8.18 -4.72
CA GLU A 27 1.03 8.60 -4.61
C GLU A 27 1.22 9.73 -3.60
N ASP A 28 0.37 10.76 -3.65
CA ASP A 28 0.44 11.89 -2.70
C ASP A 28 0.10 11.45 -1.28
N THR A 29 -0.92 10.61 -1.13
CA THR A 29 -1.33 10.08 0.19
C THR A 29 -0.21 9.28 0.84
N VAL A 30 0.44 8.39 0.08
CA VAL A 30 1.58 7.60 0.56
C VAL A 30 2.75 8.51 0.95
N LEU A 31 3.06 9.52 0.11
CA LEU A 31 4.14 10.46 0.39
C LEU A 31 3.88 11.26 1.67
N PHE A 32 2.67 11.78 1.87
CA PHE A 32 2.34 12.54 3.09
C PHE A 32 2.37 11.66 4.34
N HIS A 33 1.82 10.45 4.30
CA HIS A 33 1.91 9.53 5.45
C HIS A 33 3.37 9.16 5.77
N LEU A 34 4.22 9.02 4.75
CA LEU A 34 5.64 8.77 4.97
C LEU A 34 6.34 10.00 5.59
N ILE A 35 6.05 11.21 5.10
CA ILE A 35 6.55 12.46 5.69
C ILE A 35 6.17 12.57 7.17
N GLU A 36 4.92 12.24 7.53
CA GLU A 36 4.48 12.21 8.93
C GLU A 36 5.24 11.15 9.75
N ARG A 37 5.43 9.95 9.19
CA ARG A 37 6.12 8.87 9.89
C ARG A 37 7.59 9.19 10.17
N VAL A 38 8.31 9.81 9.24
CA VAL A 38 9.75 10.05 9.37
C VAL A 38 10.10 11.24 10.26
N GLN A 39 9.11 11.94 10.83
CA GLN A 39 9.34 12.88 11.93
C GLN A 39 9.84 12.18 13.20
N PHE A 40 9.57 10.87 13.32
CA PHE A 40 10.04 10.04 14.42
C PHE A 40 11.21 9.16 13.97
N PRO A 41 12.17 8.86 14.87
CA PRO A 41 13.21 7.88 14.56
C PRO A 41 12.60 6.50 14.30
N LEU A 42 13.45 5.55 13.86
CA LEU A 42 12.99 4.19 13.55
C LEU A 42 12.23 3.55 14.71
N ASN A 43 12.65 3.75 15.98
CA ASN A 43 12.02 3.14 17.15
C ASN A 43 11.93 1.60 17.02
N SER A 44 13.07 0.97 16.75
CA SER A 44 13.17 -0.43 16.33
C SER A 44 12.46 -1.43 17.26
N THR A 45 12.31 -1.09 18.53
CA THR A 45 11.67 -1.92 19.54
C THR A 45 10.19 -2.19 19.24
N ILE A 46 9.45 -1.24 18.64
CA ILE A 46 8.01 -1.40 18.43
C ILE A 46 7.67 -2.50 17.42
N TYR A 47 8.63 -2.91 16.59
CA TYR A 47 8.48 -3.96 15.59
C TYR A 47 8.96 -5.34 16.08
N LYS A 48 9.57 -5.41 17.27
CA LYS A 48 10.07 -6.67 17.85
C LYS A 48 8.98 -7.31 18.72
N LYS A 49 8.57 -8.53 18.37
CA LYS A 49 7.58 -9.30 19.16
C LYS A 49 8.09 -9.52 20.58
N GLY A 50 7.25 -9.25 21.56
CA GLY A 50 7.57 -9.43 22.99
C GLY A 50 8.55 -8.40 23.57
N ALA A 51 9.06 -7.44 22.79
CA ALA A 51 9.92 -6.38 23.31
C ALA A 51 9.12 -5.36 24.15
N ILE A 52 7.84 -5.19 23.83
CA ILE A 52 6.87 -4.44 24.64
C ILE A 52 5.87 -5.44 25.21
N PRO A 53 5.69 -5.52 26.55
CA PRO A 53 4.70 -6.41 27.14
C PRO A 53 3.29 -5.87 26.85
N ILE A 54 2.53 -6.62 26.06
CA ILE A 54 1.15 -6.30 25.72
C ILE A 54 0.25 -7.36 26.38
N PRO A 55 -0.70 -6.97 27.25
CA PRO A 55 -1.61 -7.92 27.87
C PRO A 55 -2.31 -8.80 26.83
N HIS A 56 -2.26 -10.13 27.06
CA HIS A 56 -2.96 -11.13 26.23
C HIS A 56 -2.57 -11.17 24.74
N SER A 57 -1.42 -10.60 24.35
CA SER A 57 -0.96 -10.60 22.96
C SER A 57 0.51 -11.00 22.84
N LYS A 58 0.86 -11.67 21.74
CA LYS A 58 2.26 -12.00 21.36
C LYS A 58 2.76 -11.15 20.18
N LEU A 59 1.96 -10.19 19.73
CA LEU A 59 2.29 -9.31 18.62
C LEU A 59 3.38 -8.31 19.02
N SER A 60 4.05 -7.73 18.03
CA SER A 60 4.82 -6.50 18.26
C SER A 60 3.85 -5.35 18.59
N PHE A 61 4.34 -4.25 19.15
CA PHE A 61 3.49 -3.10 19.45
C PHE A 61 2.89 -2.49 18.18
N SER A 62 3.68 -2.36 17.11
CA SER A 62 3.20 -1.89 15.82
C SER A 62 2.13 -2.82 15.23
N ASP A 63 2.36 -4.14 15.27
CA ASP A 63 1.37 -5.13 14.81
C ASP A 63 0.07 -5.09 15.62
N TRP A 64 0.16 -4.92 16.94
CA TRP A 64 -1.01 -4.83 17.81
C TRP A 64 -1.82 -3.57 17.50
N VAL A 65 -1.18 -2.40 17.37
CA VAL A 65 -1.85 -1.15 17.01
C VAL A 65 -2.54 -1.25 15.65
N LEU A 66 -1.86 -1.85 14.65
CA LEU A 66 -2.45 -2.10 13.34
C LEU A 66 -3.67 -2.99 13.44
N ARG A 67 -3.54 -4.18 14.06
CA ARG A 67 -4.63 -5.15 14.22
C ARG A 67 -5.85 -4.55 14.92
N GLU A 68 -5.66 -3.87 16.05
CA GLU A 68 -6.77 -3.26 16.80
C GLU A 68 -7.45 -2.14 16.01
N THR A 69 -6.68 -1.40 15.19
CA THR A 69 -7.24 -0.43 14.25
C THR A 69 -8.11 -1.11 13.19
N GLU A 70 -7.67 -2.26 12.65
CA GLU A 70 -8.45 -3.03 11.69
C GLU A 70 -9.75 -3.60 12.32
N VAL A 71 -9.71 -4.02 13.59
CA VAL A 71 -10.91 -4.44 14.32
C VAL A 71 -11.96 -3.32 14.32
N VAL A 72 -11.57 -2.10 14.67
CA VAL A 72 -12.48 -0.94 14.67
C VAL A 72 -13.00 -0.65 13.27
N GLN A 73 -12.11 -0.66 12.27
CA GLN A 73 -12.46 -0.32 10.89
C GLN A 73 -13.32 -1.38 10.19
N SER A 74 -13.18 -2.66 10.57
CA SER A 74 -14.00 -3.75 10.04
C SER A 74 -15.47 -3.57 10.39
N LYS A 75 -15.76 -3.16 11.64
CA LYS A 75 -17.14 -2.91 12.13
C LYS A 75 -17.88 -1.85 11.32
N ILE A 76 -17.15 -0.88 10.76
CA ILE A 76 -17.69 0.25 9.99
C ILE A 76 -17.62 0.05 8.47
N ARG A 77 -17.49 -1.20 8.00
CA ARG A 77 -17.57 -1.63 6.59
C ARG A 77 -16.35 -1.30 5.73
N ARG A 78 -15.20 -0.91 6.31
CA ARG A 78 -14.00 -0.58 5.53
C ARG A 78 -13.62 -1.70 4.56
N TYR A 79 -13.54 -2.93 5.05
CA TYR A 79 -13.13 -4.11 4.27
C TYR A 79 -14.27 -4.75 3.46
N GLN A 80 -15.45 -4.11 3.37
CA GLN A 80 -16.43 -4.45 2.33
C GLN A 80 -16.08 -3.79 0.99
N SER A 81 -15.29 -2.72 1.01
CA SER A 81 -14.85 -2.03 -0.20
C SER A 81 -13.88 -2.90 -1.01
N PRO A 82 -14.01 -3.00 -2.34
CA PRO A 82 -13.16 -3.87 -3.17
C PRO A 82 -11.70 -3.42 -3.28
N ASP A 83 -11.37 -2.24 -2.77
CA ASP A 83 -10.01 -1.66 -2.77
C ASP A 83 -9.34 -1.62 -1.39
N GLU A 84 -9.99 -2.17 -0.35
CA GLU A 84 -9.45 -2.21 1.02
C GLU A 84 -9.13 -3.65 1.45
N TYR A 85 -7.90 -3.87 1.91
CA TYR A 85 -7.37 -5.21 2.21
C TYR A 85 -6.83 -5.24 3.65
N PRO A 86 -7.31 -6.14 4.51
CA PRO A 86 -6.83 -6.22 5.89
C PRO A 86 -5.46 -6.89 5.95
N PHE A 87 -4.63 -6.47 6.91
CA PHE A 87 -3.36 -7.11 7.26
C PHE A 87 -3.56 -8.33 8.16
N PHE A 88 -4.63 -8.35 8.95
CA PHE A 88 -5.00 -9.43 9.88
C PHE A 88 -6.40 -9.92 9.57
N GLN A 89 -6.51 -11.11 8.96
CA GLN A 89 -7.81 -11.70 8.61
C GLN A 89 -8.67 -11.99 9.85
N ASP A 90 -8.04 -12.32 10.98
CA ASP A 90 -8.70 -12.54 12.26
C ASP A 90 -9.19 -11.25 12.94
N ALA A 91 -8.85 -10.06 12.41
CA ALA A 91 -9.37 -8.79 12.90
C ALA A 91 -10.78 -8.47 12.35
N ILE A 92 -11.21 -9.13 11.27
CA ILE A 92 -12.50 -8.88 10.64
C ILE A 92 -13.63 -9.32 11.58
N SER A 93 -14.37 -8.32 12.07
CA SER A 93 -15.45 -8.48 13.04
C SER A 93 -16.83 -8.29 12.41
N GLU A 94 -17.87 -8.64 13.16
CA GLU A 94 -19.26 -8.38 12.78
C GLU A 94 -19.53 -6.87 12.58
N LEU A 95 -20.30 -6.56 11.54
CA LEU A 95 -20.64 -5.19 11.17
C LEU A 95 -21.63 -4.59 12.16
N ILE A 96 -21.42 -3.32 12.54
CA ILE A 96 -22.40 -2.54 13.30
C ILE A 96 -23.33 -1.71 12.39
N LEU A 97 -23.10 -1.76 11.08
CA LEU A 97 -23.83 -1.03 10.04
C LEU A 97 -24.43 -2.01 9.03
N PRO A 98 -25.56 -1.67 8.37
CA PRO A 98 -26.08 -2.46 7.27
C PRO A 98 -25.03 -2.65 6.16
N PRO A 99 -24.88 -3.87 5.62
CA PRO A 99 -23.85 -4.18 4.65
C PRO A 99 -24.07 -3.42 3.33
N LEU A 100 -22.99 -3.01 2.70
CA LEU A 100 -23.00 -2.46 1.35
C LEU A 100 -22.97 -3.59 0.32
N LYS A 101 -23.68 -3.39 -0.80
CA LYS A 101 -23.63 -4.28 -1.96
C LYS A 101 -22.85 -3.58 -3.07
N TYR A 102 -21.57 -3.89 -3.17
CA TYR A 102 -20.76 -3.45 -4.31
C TYR A 102 -21.06 -4.32 -5.53
N PRO A 103 -21.09 -3.74 -6.74
CA PRO A 103 -21.13 -4.54 -7.95
C PRO A 103 -19.86 -5.38 -8.08
N LYS A 104 -19.94 -6.47 -8.84
CA LYS A 104 -18.77 -7.30 -9.14
C LYS A 104 -17.86 -6.57 -10.13
N ILE A 105 -16.90 -5.81 -9.61
CA ILE A 105 -15.89 -5.10 -10.42
C ILE A 105 -14.70 -6.00 -10.70
N LEU A 106 -14.14 -6.59 -9.64
CA LEU A 106 -13.04 -7.53 -9.72
C LEU A 106 -13.57 -8.96 -9.79
N TRP A 107 -12.83 -9.83 -10.48
CA TRP A 107 -13.06 -11.26 -10.46
C TRP A 107 -12.71 -11.85 -9.09
N ASP A 108 -13.35 -12.97 -8.74
CA ASP A 108 -13.14 -13.60 -7.44
C ASP A 108 -11.69 -14.10 -7.34
N ASN A 109 -11.01 -13.73 -6.26
CA ASN A 109 -9.59 -14.03 -6.02
C ASN A 109 -9.26 -13.93 -4.52
N ASP A 110 -8.14 -14.53 -4.12
CA ASP A 110 -7.61 -14.50 -2.75
C ASP A 110 -6.28 -13.72 -2.61
N VAL A 111 -5.90 -12.96 -3.65
CA VAL A 111 -4.60 -12.28 -3.72
C VAL A 111 -4.50 -11.19 -2.65
N ASN A 112 -3.61 -11.35 -1.67
CA ASN A 112 -3.30 -10.35 -0.65
C ASN A 112 -1.82 -10.42 -0.29
N LEU A 113 -1.07 -9.32 -0.53
CA LEU A 113 0.37 -9.25 -0.26
C LEU A 113 0.69 -8.41 0.99
N ASN A 114 -0.28 -8.18 1.88
CA ASN A 114 -0.08 -7.35 3.07
C ASN A 114 0.98 -7.88 4.03
N ASP A 115 1.13 -9.20 4.17
CA ASP A 115 2.18 -9.77 5.02
C ASP A 115 3.58 -9.43 4.50
N GLU A 116 3.77 -9.55 3.19
CA GLU A 116 5.03 -9.22 2.52
C GLU A 116 5.29 -7.71 2.52
N LEU A 117 4.26 -6.90 2.24
CA LEU A 117 4.34 -5.43 2.35
C LEU A 117 4.74 -5.01 3.76
N ARG A 118 4.10 -5.54 4.80
CA ARG A 118 4.43 -5.24 6.20
C ARG A 118 5.88 -5.60 6.52
N ARG A 119 6.34 -6.77 6.06
CA ARG A 119 7.74 -7.20 6.23
C ARG A 119 8.73 -6.22 5.59
N ARG A 120 8.53 -5.89 4.31
CA ARG A 120 9.42 -4.97 3.57
C ARG A 120 9.34 -3.54 4.07
N TYR A 121 8.17 -3.11 4.57
CA TYR A 121 8.01 -1.81 5.21
C TYR A 121 8.97 -1.64 6.38
N VAL A 122 9.00 -2.62 7.30
CA VAL A 122 9.87 -2.57 8.48
C VAL A 122 11.34 -2.80 8.14
N GLN A 123 11.63 -3.70 7.20
CA GLN A 123 13.01 -4.14 6.93
C GLN A 123 13.74 -3.28 5.89
N GLU A 124 13.03 -2.58 5.02
CA GLU A 124 13.63 -1.88 3.88
C GLU A 124 13.20 -0.41 3.81
N ILE A 125 11.90 -0.12 3.92
CA ILE A 125 11.38 1.25 3.78
C ILE A 125 11.79 2.11 4.98
N LEU A 126 11.43 1.70 6.19
CA LEU A 126 11.67 2.50 7.39
C LEU A 126 13.16 2.75 7.67
N PRO A 127 14.08 1.77 7.55
CA PRO A 127 15.51 2.01 7.77
C PRO A 127 16.12 2.98 6.77
N ALA A 128 15.64 3.01 5.52
CA ALA A 128 16.12 3.94 4.51
C ALA A 128 15.53 5.36 4.67
N ALA A 129 14.29 5.45 5.17
CA ALA A 129 13.54 6.70 5.24
C ALA A 129 13.71 7.47 6.57
N CYS A 130 13.81 6.76 7.70
CA CYS A 130 13.97 7.39 9.01
C CYS A 130 15.40 7.90 9.18
N ALA A 131 15.55 9.07 9.82
CA ALA A 131 16.86 9.59 10.17
C ALA A 131 17.59 8.64 11.15
N GLU A 132 18.91 8.52 10.98
CA GLU A 132 19.73 7.85 11.98
C GLU A 132 19.62 8.59 13.32
N PRO A 133 19.34 7.88 14.42
CA PRO A 133 19.17 8.55 15.70
C PRO A 133 20.52 9.04 16.20
N SER A 134 20.59 10.30 16.62
CA SER A 134 21.79 10.92 17.19
C SER A 134 22.26 10.27 18.51
N ARG A 135 21.42 9.41 19.10
CA ARG A 135 21.69 8.64 20.30
C ARG A 135 21.03 7.26 20.21
N PRO A 136 21.51 6.27 20.98
CA PRO A 136 20.82 4.99 21.10
C PRO A 136 19.37 5.17 21.57
N GLU A 137 18.53 4.22 21.17
CA GLU A 137 17.15 4.11 21.61
C GLU A 137 17.11 4.05 23.15
N ARG A 138 16.27 4.89 23.78
CA ARG A 138 16.20 5.03 25.25
C ARG A 138 15.58 3.79 25.89
N ALA A 139 15.78 3.62 27.20
CA ALA A 139 15.09 2.58 27.96
C ALA A 139 13.56 2.69 27.77
N GLN A 140 12.89 1.55 27.78
CA GLN A 140 11.46 1.40 27.44
C GLN A 140 10.53 2.37 28.17
N GLU A 141 10.83 2.70 29.43
CA GLU A 141 10.03 3.59 30.28
C GLU A 141 10.20 5.09 29.96
N ALA A 142 11.24 5.47 29.22
CA ALA A 142 11.60 6.86 28.90
C ALA A 142 11.29 7.23 27.42
N GLN A 143 10.39 6.48 26.79
CA GLN A 143 10.10 6.51 25.35
C GLN A 143 8.86 7.34 25.05
N GLU A 144 9.05 8.56 24.55
CA GLU A 144 7.96 9.54 24.40
C GLU A 144 7.12 9.34 23.12
N ASN A 145 7.58 8.58 22.10
CA ASN A 145 6.97 8.60 20.76
C ASN A 145 6.69 7.22 20.09
N TYR A 146 6.65 6.13 20.86
CA TYR A 146 6.27 4.81 20.32
C TYR A 146 4.84 4.80 19.79
N GLY A 147 3.88 5.37 20.53
CA GLY A 147 2.48 5.48 20.10
C GLY A 147 2.35 6.29 18.81
N SER A 148 3.04 7.43 18.72
CA SER A 148 3.05 8.30 17.54
C SER A 148 3.60 7.56 16.31
N SER A 149 4.71 6.83 16.48
CA SER A 149 5.33 6.05 15.39
C SER A 149 4.40 4.93 14.91
N ALA A 150 3.86 4.13 15.84
CA ALA A 150 2.95 3.03 15.51
C ALA A 150 1.67 3.53 14.83
N THR A 151 1.12 4.65 15.28
CA THR A 151 -0.09 5.25 14.66
C THR A 151 0.20 5.74 13.24
N ALA A 152 1.35 6.39 13.03
CA ALA A 152 1.79 6.82 11.69
C ALA A 152 2.08 5.62 10.77
N ASP A 153 2.65 4.52 11.30
CA ASP A 153 2.87 3.28 10.56
C ASP A 153 1.55 2.73 9.99
N VAL A 154 0.47 2.74 10.77
CA VAL A 154 -0.85 2.25 10.31
C VAL A 154 -1.33 3.03 9.09
N ALA A 155 -1.27 4.36 9.14
CA ALA A 155 -1.68 5.20 8.02
C ALA A 155 -0.84 4.92 6.76
N CYS A 156 0.48 4.75 6.95
CA CYS A 156 1.42 4.47 5.87
C CYS A 156 1.19 3.08 5.25
N LEU A 157 1.05 2.04 6.08
CA LEU A 157 0.80 0.66 5.64
C LEU A 157 -0.53 0.54 4.90
N GLN A 158 -1.59 1.18 5.41
CA GLN A 158 -2.91 1.14 4.76
C GLN A 158 -2.92 1.88 3.41
N SER A 159 -2.26 3.04 3.30
CA SER A 159 -2.17 3.75 2.02
C SER A 159 -1.30 3.01 1.00
N LEU A 160 -0.20 2.39 1.44
CA LEU A 160 0.62 1.52 0.62
C LEU A 160 -0.14 0.28 0.16
N SER A 161 -0.87 -0.38 1.06
CA SER A 161 -1.68 -1.56 0.76
C SER A 161 -2.69 -1.23 -0.33
N ARG A 162 -3.48 -0.16 -0.16
CA ARG A 162 -4.45 0.29 -1.15
C ARG A 162 -3.78 0.60 -2.50
N ARG A 163 -2.65 1.32 -2.51
CA ARG A 163 -1.91 1.66 -3.74
C ARG A 163 -1.41 0.42 -4.48
N ILE A 164 -0.90 -0.57 -3.76
CA ILE A 164 -0.32 -1.79 -4.32
C ILE A 164 -1.43 -2.71 -4.83
N HIS A 165 -2.47 -2.94 -4.03
CA HIS A 165 -3.61 -3.78 -4.40
C HIS A 165 -4.52 -3.15 -5.45
N PHE A 166 -4.41 -1.84 -5.70
CA PHE A 166 -5.04 -1.21 -6.85
C PHE A 166 -4.57 -1.81 -8.20
N GLY A 167 -3.46 -2.53 -8.20
CA GLY A 167 -3.02 -3.37 -9.33
C GLY A 167 -4.10 -4.33 -9.82
N LYS A 168 -5.02 -4.80 -8.98
CA LYS A 168 -6.14 -5.66 -9.43
C LYS A 168 -7.06 -4.96 -10.42
N PHE A 169 -7.37 -3.68 -10.20
CA PHE A 169 -8.18 -2.87 -11.12
C PHE A 169 -7.43 -2.61 -12.43
N VAL A 170 -6.12 -2.37 -12.35
CA VAL A 170 -5.25 -2.23 -13.52
C VAL A 170 -5.26 -3.51 -14.35
N ALA A 171 -5.07 -4.67 -13.71
CA ALA A 171 -5.07 -5.96 -14.36
C ALA A 171 -6.43 -6.29 -15.00
N GLU A 172 -7.53 -6.05 -14.30
CA GLU A 172 -8.88 -6.28 -14.85
C GLU A 172 -9.14 -5.40 -16.08
N SER A 173 -8.77 -4.12 -16.01
CA SER A 173 -8.92 -3.20 -17.14
C SER A 173 -8.10 -3.66 -18.37
N LYS A 174 -6.84 -4.06 -18.16
CA LYS A 174 -5.97 -4.62 -19.23
C LYS A 174 -6.55 -5.92 -19.80
N PHE A 175 -7.06 -6.81 -18.95
CA PHE A 175 -7.70 -8.06 -19.38
C PHE A 175 -8.90 -7.80 -20.29
N GLN A 176 -9.74 -6.81 -19.96
CA GLN A 176 -10.90 -6.47 -20.78
C GLN A 176 -10.52 -5.85 -22.13
N GLN A 177 -9.41 -5.11 -22.21
CA GLN A 177 -8.93 -4.53 -23.46
C GLN A 177 -8.24 -5.54 -24.38
N GLU A 178 -7.49 -6.48 -23.82
CA GLU A 178 -6.68 -7.46 -24.58
C GLU A 178 -7.05 -8.92 -24.20
N THR A 179 -8.35 -9.22 -24.10
CA THR A 179 -8.84 -10.50 -23.54
C THR A 179 -8.23 -11.72 -24.21
N GLU A 180 -8.17 -11.77 -25.54
CA GLU A 180 -7.61 -12.93 -26.26
C GLU A 180 -6.13 -13.17 -25.94
N ARG A 181 -5.35 -12.08 -25.77
CA ARG A 181 -3.92 -12.16 -25.44
C ARG A 181 -3.74 -12.72 -24.03
N PHE A 182 -4.42 -12.14 -23.05
CA PHE A 182 -4.30 -12.59 -21.66
C PHE A 182 -4.87 -14.00 -21.46
N VAL A 183 -5.96 -14.39 -22.12
CA VAL A 183 -6.46 -15.77 -22.08
C VAL A 183 -5.40 -16.76 -22.55
N LYS A 184 -4.68 -16.48 -23.66
CA LYS A 184 -3.61 -17.34 -24.16
C LYS A 184 -2.46 -17.45 -23.15
N LEU A 185 -2.02 -16.32 -22.59
CA LEU A 185 -0.93 -16.29 -21.61
C LEU A 185 -1.30 -17.04 -20.32
N ILE A 186 -2.52 -16.83 -19.80
CA ILE A 186 -3.00 -17.50 -18.59
C ILE A 186 -3.13 -19.01 -18.80
N LYS A 187 -3.67 -19.46 -19.95
CA LYS A 187 -3.77 -20.89 -20.28
C LYS A 187 -2.42 -21.58 -20.45
N ALA A 188 -1.41 -20.84 -20.88
CA ALA A 188 -0.04 -21.33 -20.97
C ALA A 188 0.71 -21.28 -19.64
N GLU A 189 0.08 -20.78 -18.56
CA GLU A 189 0.72 -20.48 -17.27
C GLU A 189 1.95 -19.58 -17.40
N ASP A 190 1.99 -18.73 -18.43
CA ASP A 190 3.14 -17.90 -18.78
C ASP A 190 3.18 -16.62 -17.93
N ARG A 191 3.56 -16.78 -16.67
CA ARG A 191 3.70 -15.68 -15.69
C ARG A 191 4.69 -14.61 -16.16
N ALA A 192 5.75 -15.01 -16.84
CA ALA A 192 6.75 -14.07 -17.38
C ALA A 192 6.18 -13.26 -18.54
N GLY A 193 5.46 -13.90 -19.46
CA GLY A 193 4.77 -13.22 -20.55
C GLY A 193 3.65 -12.29 -20.06
N ILE A 194 2.95 -12.65 -18.97
CA ILE A 194 2.00 -11.74 -18.31
C ILE A 194 2.74 -10.53 -17.73
N ASP A 195 3.82 -10.74 -16.99
CA ASP A 195 4.65 -9.67 -16.41
C ASP A 195 5.15 -8.69 -17.48
N GLU A 196 5.65 -9.21 -18.61
CA GLU A 196 6.07 -8.40 -19.74
C GLU A 196 4.88 -7.65 -20.36
N ALA A 197 3.73 -8.31 -20.55
CA ALA A 197 2.54 -7.72 -21.15
C ALA A 197 1.97 -6.56 -20.33
N ILE A 198 2.09 -6.60 -19.00
CA ILE A 198 1.60 -5.54 -18.12
C ILE A 198 2.62 -4.41 -17.90
N THR A 199 3.89 -4.63 -18.25
CA THR A 199 4.99 -3.68 -17.98
C THR A 199 5.04 -2.57 -19.02
N ASN A 200 5.17 -1.33 -18.55
CA ASN A 200 5.50 -0.20 -19.41
C ASN A 200 6.62 0.62 -18.77
N GLN A 201 7.86 0.34 -19.17
CA GLN A 201 9.07 0.94 -18.59
C GLN A 201 9.04 2.48 -18.63
N LYS A 202 8.55 3.08 -19.73
CA LYS A 202 8.44 4.54 -19.84
C LYS A 202 7.47 5.12 -18.82
N VAL A 203 6.38 4.43 -18.52
CA VAL A 203 5.41 4.86 -17.51
C VAL A 203 6.01 4.74 -16.10
N GLU A 204 6.74 3.66 -15.82
CA GLU A 204 7.42 3.47 -14.54
C GLU A 204 8.47 4.57 -14.29
N GLU A 205 9.30 4.89 -15.28
CA GLU A 205 10.26 5.99 -15.21
C GLU A 205 9.58 7.33 -14.95
N GLN A 206 8.47 7.60 -15.63
CA GLN A 206 7.67 8.82 -15.41
C GLN A 206 7.05 8.88 -14.01
N VAL A 207 6.65 7.74 -13.44
CA VAL A 207 6.15 7.66 -12.05
C VAL A 207 7.27 8.04 -11.08
N LEU A 208 8.45 7.43 -11.23
CA LEU A 208 9.59 7.70 -10.34
C LEU A 208 10.06 9.15 -10.43
N GLU A 209 10.11 9.72 -11.63
CA GLU A 209 10.52 11.12 -11.82
C GLU A 209 9.49 12.10 -11.27
N ARG A 210 8.18 11.82 -11.46
CA ARG A 210 7.11 12.60 -10.83
C ARG A 210 7.20 12.54 -9.31
N LEU A 211 7.44 11.35 -8.76
CA LEU A 211 7.53 11.16 -7.31
C LEU A 211 8.74 11.88 -6.72
N ARG A 212 9.90 11.85 -7.41
CA ARG A 212 11.09 12.63 -7.01
C ARG A 212 10.76 14.12 -6.93
N LYS A 213 10.10 14.69 -7.94
CA LYS A 213 9.69 16.10 -7.94
C LYS A 213 8.72 16.41 -6.80
N LYS A 214 7.74 15.54 -6.55
CA LYS A 214 6.79 15.69 -5.43
C LYS A 214 7.51 15.68 -4.09
N ALA A 215 8.42 14.74 -3.86
CA ALA A 215 9.20 14.65 -2.64
C ALA A 215 10.11 15.87 -2.42
N LEU A 216 10.73 16.41 -3.48
CA LEU A 216 11.49 17.66 -3.41
C LEU A 216 10.61 18.87 -3.09
N THR A 217 9.35 18.87 -3.56
CA THR A 217 8.43 20.01 -3.38
C THR A 217 7.77 19.98 -2.00
N TYR A 218 7.23 18.84 -1.59
CA TYR A 218 6.52 18.69 -0.31
C TYR A 218 7.44 18.42 0.87
N GLY A 219 8.67 17.97 0.60
CA GLY A 219 9.70 17.72 1.59
C GLY A 219 10.44 18.97 2.06
N VAL A 220 10.08 20.17 1.62
CA VAL A 220 10.75 21.42 2.00
C VAL A 220 9.72 22.38 2.61
N ASP A 221 10.13 23.15 3.62
CA ASP A 221 9.32 24.24 4.14
C ASP A 221 9.62 25.52 3.33
N PRO A 222 8.62 26.13 2.65
CA PRO A 222 8.85 27.34 1.86
C PRO A 222 9.35 28.55 2.66
N ALA A 223 9.13 28.58 3.98
CA ALA A 223 9.55 29.66 4.86
C ALA A 223 10.99 29.54 5.36
N PHE A 224 11.53 28.31 5.38
CA PHE A 224 12.92 28.06 5.77
C PHE A 224 13.74 27.84 4.51
N ASN A 225 14.50 28.86 4.09
CA ASN A 225 15.56 28.68 3.11
C ASN A 225 16.43 27.52 3.59
N SER A 226 16.47 26.43 2.82
CA SER A 226 17.11 25.17 3.13
C SER A 226 18.65 25.29 3.14
N MET A 227 19.18 26.15 4.01
CA MET A 227 20.63 26.31 4.23
C MET A 227 21.22 25.13 5.01
N ASP A 228 20.38 24.34 5.70
CA ASP A 228 20.81 23.18 6.49
C ASP A 228 20.61 21.83 5.76
N GLY A 229 20.17 21.82 4.50
CA GLY A 229 20.17 20.63 3.62
C GLY A 229 19.25 19.47 3.99
N ALA A 230 18.58 19.47 5.16
CA ALA A 230 17.68 18.39 5.58
C ALA A 230 16.21 18.72 5.24
N GLY A 231 15.70 18.13 4.16
CA GLY A 231 14.26 18.12 3.90
C GLY A 231 13.49 17.24 4.90
N LYS A 232 12.18 17.42 4.99
CA LYS A 232 11.23 16.63 5.81
C LYS A 232 11.27 15.13 5.51
N VAL A 233 11.79 14.73 4.35
CA VAL A 233 11.91 13.33 3.94
C VAL A 233 13.14 13.14 3.05
N ASN A 234 13.78 11.98 3.13
CA ASN A 234 14.82 11.57 2.20
C ASN A 234 14.20 11.24 0.83
N VAL A 235 14.41 12.13 -0.14
CA VAL A 235 13.89 12.00 -1.51
C VAL A 235 14.30 10.68 -2.17
N GLN A 236 15.54 10.23 -1.95
CA GLN A 236 16.01 8.99 -2.55
C GLN A 236 15.33 7.78 -1.92
N ALA A 237 15.10 7.79 -0.60
CA ALA A 237 14.34 6.75 0.08
C ALA A 237 12.90 6.64 -0.43
N VAL A 238 12.24 7.76 -0.74
CA VAL A 238 10.90 7.77 -1.36
C VAL A 238 10.91 7.11 -2.74
N VAL A 239 11.89 7.45 -3.57
CA VAL A 239 12.04 6.88 -4.93
C VAL A 239 12.35 5.39 -4.84
N ASP A 240 13.27 4.99 -3.97
CA ASP A 240 13.66 3.59 -3.77
C ASP A 240 12.54 2.74 -3.18
N MET A 241 11.73 3.30 -2.27
CA MET A 241 10.50 2.64 -1.82
C MET A 241 9.59 2.30 -3.01
N TYR A 242 9.37 3.23 -3.93
CA TYR A 242 8.52 2.94 -5.09
C TYR A 242 9.14 1.97 -6.07
N LYS A 243 10.41 2.18 -6.41
CA LYS A 243 11.16 1.37 -7.37
C LYS A 243 11.33 -0.07 -6.91
N ASN A 244 11.69 -0.26 -5.63
CA ASN A 244 12.11 -1.55 -5.13
C ASN A 244 10.97 -2.29 -4.41
N VAL A 245 9.95 -1.59 -3.90
CA VAL A 245 8.85 -2.19 -3.12
C VAL A 245 7.50 -2.03 -3.81
N VAL A 246 7.02 -0.79 -4.02
CA VAL A 246 5.63 -0.54 -4.48
C VAL A 246 5.38 -1.09 -5.87
N ILE A 247 6.22 -0.74 -6.86
CA ILE A 247 6.05 -1.19 -8.26
C ILE A 247 6.18 -2.72 -8.35
N PRO A 248 7.24 -3.36 -7.80
CA PRO A 248 7.36 -4.81 -7.86
C PRO A 248 6.19 -5.57 -7.21
N LEU A 249 5.73 -5.15 -6.02
CA LEU A 249 4.58 -5.79 -5.37
C LEU A 249 3.28 -5.58 -6.16
N THR A 250 3.10 -4.42 -6.80
CA THR A 250 1.93 -4.16 -7.67
C THR A 250 1.93 -5.14 -8.85
N LYS A 251 3.09 -5.36 -9.48
CA LYS A 251 3.21 -6.32 -10.59
C LYS A 251 2.90 -7.75 -10.15
N VAL A 252 3.39 -8.18 -8.99
CA VAL A 252 3.03 -9.50 -8.44
C VAL A 252 1.52 -9.63 -8.26
N ILE A 253 0.85 -8.59 -7.74
CA ILE A 253 -0.62 -8.59 -7.63
C ILE A 253 -1.29 -8.71 -8.99
N GLU A 254 -0.85 -7.93 -9.98
CA GLU A 254 -1.40 -7.98 -11.34
C GLU A 254 -1.29 -9.40 -11.93
N VAL A 255 -0.11 -10.03 -11.80
CA VAL A 255 0.14 -11.40 -12.29
C VAL A 255 -0.72 -12.42 -11.53
N GLU A 256 -0.69 -12.45 -10.19
CA GLU A 256 -1.45 -13.43 -9.42
C GLU A 256 -2.96 -13.29 -9.62
N TYR A 257 -3.45 -12.05 -9.77
CA TYR A 257 -4.86 -11.80 -10.08
C TYR A 257 -5.24 -12.38 -11.45
N LEU A 258 -4.44 -12.10 -12.50
CA LEU A 258 -4.70 -12.61 -13.85
C LEU A 258 -4.63 -14.14 -13.90
N MET A 259 -3.75 -14.77 -13.15
CA MET A 259 -3.65 -16.23 -13.07
C MET A 259 -4.92 -16.89 -12.50
N GLN A 260 -5.73 -16.16 -11.74
CA GLN A 260 -7.01 -16.65 -11.20
C GLN A 260 -8.21 -16.24 -12.07
N ARG A 261 -8.00 -15.40 -13.10
CA ARG A 261 -9.06 -14.67 -13.81
C ARG A 261 -9.98 -15.54 -14.65
N LEU A 262 -9.54 -16.72 -15.08
CA LEU A 262 -10.33 -17.59 -15.97
C LEU A 262 -11.24 -18.56 -15.20
N LYS A 263 -11.02 -18.79 -13.90
CA LYS A 263 -11.80 -19.73 -13.09
C LYS A 263 -13.28 -19.36 -13.11
N GLY A 264 -14.17 -20.28 -13.48
CA GLY A 264 -15.61 -20.06 -13.58
C GLY A 264 -16.03 -19.16 -14.76
N THR A 265 -15.17 -18.98 -15.76
CA THR A 265 -15.50 -18.25 -17.00
C THR A 265 -15.66 -19.21 -18.18
N LYS A 266 -16.13 -18.70 -19.32
CA LYS A 266 -16.17 -19.45 -20.59
C LYS A 266 -14.80 -19.83 -21.15
N TRP A 267 -13.72 -19.30 -20.57
CA TRP A 267 -12.34 -19.55 -20.99
C TRP A 267 -11.60 -20.48 -20.04
N GLU A 268 -12.22 -21.00 -18.98
CA GLU A 268 -11.64 -22.16 -18.27
C GLU A 268 -11.47 -23.31 -19.28
#